data_AF-A0A942JHH4-F1
#
_entry.id   AF-A0A942JHH4-F1
#
_cell.length_a   1.000
_cell.length_b   1.000
_cell.length_c   1.000
_cell.angle_alpha   90.00
_cell.angle_beta   90.00
_cell.angle_gamma   90.00
#
_symmetry.space_group_name_H-M   'P 1'
#
loop_
_entity.id
_entity.type
_entity.pdbx_description
1 polymer ?
#
loop_
_entity_poly.entity_id
_entity_poly.type
_entity_poly.pdbx_seq_one_letter_code
_entity_poly.pdbx_strand_id
1 'polypeptide(L)'
;MITDNKTALFIEVKGLSEISAGILFTNKEWQVGTQMKERYFLAIVSNIEEKPEIFILPDPTHRLKAVKKNYRPVQINWTVSSKEISKVIK
;
A
#
# COMPACT_ATOMS: atom_id res chain seq x y z
N MET A 1 7.71 10.25 25.66
CA MET A 1 6.60 9.29 25.80
C MET A 1 7.10 7.92 25.39
N ILE A 2 7.16 6.96 26.31
CA ILE A 2 7.42 5.56 26.02
C ILE A 2 6.05 4.89 26.01
N THR A 3 5.49 4.60 24.84
CA THR A 3 4.30 3.74 24.72
C THR A 3 4.77 2.31 24.59
N ASP A 4 4.50 1.49 25.60
CA ASP A 4 4.78 0.06 25.60
C ASP A 4 4.00 -0.62 24.45
N ASN A 5 4.72 -0.99 23.40
CA ASN A 5 4.20 -1.39 22.09
C ASN A 5 3.73 -2.87 22.04
N LYS A 6 3.58 -3.51 23.20
CA LYS A 6 3.37 -4.97 23.28
C LYS A 6 1.95 -5.43 22.96
N THR A 7 0.94 -4.55 23.07
CA THR A 7 -0.49 -4.93 22.88
C THR A 7 -1.15 -4.36 21.64
N ALA A 8 -0.46 -3.53 20.85
CA ALA A 8 -1.05 -2.92 19.66
C ALA A 8 -1.31 -3.97 18.56
N LEU A 9 -2.49 -3.88 17.94
CA LEU A 9 -2.85 -4.59 16.72
C LEU A 9 -2.66 -3.68 15.51
N PHE A 10 -2.23 -4.26 14.40
CA PHE A 10 -1.99 -3.56 13.14
C PHE A 10 -2.98 -4.09 12.11
N ILE A 11 -3.73 -3.18 11.48
CA ILE A 11 -4.74 -3.54 10.49
C ILE A 11 -4.41 -2.82 9.19
N GLU A 12 -4.15 -3.60 8.15
CA GLU A 12 -4.02 -3.12 6.78
C GLU A 12 -5.36 -3.31 6.06
N VAL A 13 -5.93 -2.22 5.53
CA VAL A 13 -7.22 -2.25 4.86
C VAL A 13 -7.02 -2.12 3.35
N LYS A 14 -7.55 -3.08 2.59
CA LYS A 14 -7.49 -3.09 1.12
C LYS A 14 -8.89 -3.22 0.54
N GLY A 15 -9.16 -2.45 -0.51
CA GLY A 15 -10.42 -2.48 -1.23
C GLY A 15 -10.29 -3.18 -2.59
N LEU A 16 -11.28 -4.00 -2.95
CA LEU A 16 -11.43 -4.59 -4.27
C LEU A 16 -12.80 -4.19 -4.86
N SER A 17 -12.81 -3.61 -6.06
CA SER A 17 -14.05 -3.29 -6.77
C SER A 17 -14.85 -4.56 -7.08
N GLU A 18 -14.15 -5.62 -7.45
CA GLU A 18 -14.69 -6.94 -7.76
C GLU A 18 -14.71 -7.86 -6.52
N ILE A 19 -15.40 -9.00 -6.64
CA ILE A 19 -15.40 -10.06 -5.61
C ILE A 19 -14.00 -10.69 -5.45
N SER A 20 -13.23 -10.83 -6.55
CA SER A 20 -11.90 -11.41 -6.53
C SER A 20 -10.90 -10.61 -7.36
N ALA A 21 -9.77 -10.27 -6.76
CA ALA A 21 -8.66 -9.60 -7.41
C ALA A 21 -7.37 -9.78 -6.59
N GLY A 22 -6.22 -9.51 -7.23
CA GLY A 22 -4.94 -9.50 -6.53
C GLY A 22 -4.83 -8.32 -5.56
N ILE A 23 -4.11 -8.52 -4.45
CA ILE A 23 -3.81 -7.47 -3.48
C ILE A 23 -2.36 -7.04 -3.63
N LEU A 24 -2.14 -5.74 -3.67
CA LEU A 24 -0.81 -5.17 -3.75
C LEU A 24 -0.39 -4.62 -2.39
N PHE A 25 0.80 -5.04 -1.94
CA PHE A 25 1.45 -4.47 -0.77
C PHE A 25 2.57 -3.52 -1.23
N THR A 26 2.72 -2.41 -0.53
CA THR A 26 3.97 -1.66 -0.61
C THR A 26 5.07 -2.40 0.14
N ASN A 27 6.34 -2.09 -0.16
CA ASN A 27 7.47 -2.70 0.56
C ASN A 27 7.39 -2.44 2.07
N LYS A 28 6.94 -1.26 2.48
CA LYS A 28 6.78 -0.90 3.90
C LYS A 28 5.70 -1.77 4.57
N GLU A 29 4.53 -1.91 3.96
CA GLU A 29 3.44 -2.72 4.50
C GLU A 29 3.87 -4.18 4.66
N TRP A 30 4.52 -4.76 3.64
CA TRP A 30 5.02 -6.13 3.70
C TRP A 30 6.06 -6.34 4.81
N GLN A 31 6.96 -5.38 5.00
CA GLN A 31 7.97 -5.42 6.07
C GLN A 31 7.34 -5.31 7.46
N VAL A 32 6.37 -4.40 7.63
CA VAL A 32 5.64 -4.25 8.90
C VAL A 32 4.86 -5.52 9.22
N GLY A 33 4.15 -6.10 8.25
CA GLY A 33 3.43 -7.37 8.43
C GLY A 33 4.36 -8.50 8.85
N THR A 34 5.51 -8.62 8.19
CA THR A 34 6.52 -9.64 8.53
C THR A 34 7.08 -9.47 9.94
N GLN A 35 7.23 -8.23 10.43
CA GLN A 35 7.70 -7.95 11.79
C GLN A 35 6.64 -8.19 12.86
N MET A 36 5.39 -7.85 12.59
CA MET A 36 4.30 -7.90 13.56
C MET A 36 3.57 -9.25 13.61
N LYS A 37 3.69 -10.08 12.56
CA LYS A 37 3.20 -11.46 12.47
C LYS A 37 1.73 -11.58 12.85
N GLU A 38 1.41 -12.36 13.88
CA GLU A 38 0.06 -12.63 14.40
C GLU A 38 -0.68 -11.37 14.87
N ARG A 39 0.03 -10.26 15.09
CA ARG A 39 -0.56 -8.96 15.44
C ARG A 39 -0.89 -8.10 14.22
N TYR A 40 -0.64 -8.59 13.01
CA TYR A 40 -0.92 -7.92 11.75
C TYR A 40 -2.07 -8.61 11.02
N PHE A 41 -3.10 -7.84 10.72
CA PHE A 41 -4.32 -8.31 10.07
C PHE A 41 -4.49 -7.59 8.74
N LEU A 42 -4.87 -8.35 7.71
CA LEU A 42 -5.35 -7.80 6.44
C LEU A 42 -6.87 -7.84 6.45
N ALA A 43 -7.51 -6.66 6.39
CA ALA A 43 -8.93 -6.52 6.15
C ALA A 43 -9.15 -6.23 4.65
N ILE A 44 -9.85 -7.13 3.97
CA ILE A 44 -10.23 -7.00 2.56
C ILE A 44 -11.70 -6.61 2.53
N VAL A 45 -12.00 -5.47 1.92
CA VAL A 45 -13.38 -5.08 1.59
C VAL A 45 -13.55 -5.33 0.09
N SER A 46 -14.30 -6.36 -0.28
CA SER A 46 -14.56 -6.73 -1.68
C SER A 46 -15.95 -6.31 -2.12
N ASN A 47 -16.18 -6.31 -3.44
CA ASN A 47 -17.48 -5.97 -4.04
C ASN A 47 -18.01 -4.60 -3.59
N ILE A 48 -17.10 -3.61 -3.51
CA ILE A 48 -17.38 -2.33 -2.85
C ILE A 48 -18.45 -1.52 -3.58
N GLU A 49 -18.53 -1.68 -4.90
CA GLU A 49 -19.46 -0.92 -5.76
C GLU A 49 -20.90 -1.45 -5.71
N GLU A 50 -21.11 -2.70 -5.29
CA GLU A 50 -22.45 -3.32 -5.22
C GLU A 50 -22.86 -3.65 -3.78
N LYS A 51 -22.25 -4.70 -3.21
CA LYS A 51 -22.57 -5.22 -1.88
C LYS A 51 -21.26 -5.56 -1.16
N PRO A 52 -20.72 -4.61 -0.38
CA PRO A 52 -19.43 -4.79 0.27
C PRO A 52 -19.41 -6.00 1.20
N GLU A 53 -18.38 -6.83 1.08
CA GLU A 53 -18.10 -7.95 1.97
C GLU A 53 -16.75 -7.76 2.64
N ILE A 54 -16.66 -8.08 3.95
CA ILE A 54 -15.43 -7.90 4.73
C ILE A 54 -14.85 -9.28 5.05
N PHE A 55 -13.59 -9.48 4.64
CA PHE A 55 -12.80 -10.64 4.99
C PHE A 55 -11.57 -10.23 5.80
N ILE A 56 -11.29 -10.92 6.91
CA ILE A 56 -10.15 -10.64 7.77
C ILE A 56 -9.19 -11.82 7.77
N LEU A 57 -7.93 -11.55 7.41
CA LEU A 57 -6.85 -12.53 7.38
C LEU A 57 -5.76 -12.18 8.41
N PRO A 58 -5.59 -12.98 9.47
CA PRO A 58 -4.46 -12.83 10.40
C PRO A 58 -3.16 -13.34 9.80
N ASP A 59 -2.04 -12.68 10.11
CA ASP A 59 -0.69 -12.99 9.61
C ASP A 59 -0.64 -13.21 8.08
N PRO A 60 -1.05 -12.21 7.28
CA PRO A 60 -1.13 -12.33 5.83
C PRO A 60 0.25 -12.60 5.20
N THR A 61 1.35 -12.13 5.80
CA THR A 61 2.70 -12.30 5.24
C THR A 61 3.23 -13.72 5.34
N HIS A 62 2.73 -14.52 6.29
CA HIS A 62 3.03 -15.95 6.38
C HIS A 62 2.07 -16.81 5.54
N ARG A 63 0.81 -16.38 5.42
CA ARG A 63 -0.25 -17.12 4.72
C ARG A 63 -0.30 -16.90 3.21
N LEU A 64 0.21 -15.77 2.73
CA LEU A 64 0.20 -15.39 1.31
C LEU A 64 1.59 -15.55 0.70
N LYS A 65 1.64 -16.05 -0.54
CA LYS A 65 2.87 -16.09 -1.34
C LYS A 65 2.91 -14.85 -2.26
N ALA A 66 3.55 -13.77 -1.81
CA ALA A 66 3.72 -12.58 -2.62
C ALA A 66 4.96 -12.68 -3.52
N VAL A 67 4.85 -12.10 -4.73
CA VAL A 67 5.97 -11.92 -5.65
C VAL A 67 6.52 -10.51 -5.50
N LYS A 68 7.76 -10.38 -5.02
CA LYS A 68 8.43 -9.08 -4.93
C LYS A 68 8.82 -8.60 -6.32
N LYS A 69 8.25 -7.47 -6.75
CA LYS A 69 8.63 -6.76 -7.99
C LYS A 69 9.29 -5.43 -7.63
N ASN A 70 10.48 -5.19 -8.18
CA ASN A 70 11.20 -3.93 -7.98
C ASN A 70 10.92 -3.00 -9.16
N TYR A 71 10.07 -2.00 -8.95
CA TYR A 71 9.83 -0.95 -9.93
C TYR A 71 10.73 0.25 -9.63
N ARG A 72 11.43 0.75 -10.65
CA ARG A 72 12.06 2.08 -10.59
C ARG A 72 11.11 3.06 -11.28
N PRO A 73 10.60 4.08 -10.58
CA PRO A 73 9.74 5.06 -11.23
C PRO A 73 10.53 5.76 -12.35
N VAL A 74 9.92 5.88 -13.53
CA VAL A 74 10.45 6.75 -14.58
C VAL A 74 10.03 8.17 -14.21
N GLN A 75 11.00 8.98 -13.79
CA GLN A 75 10.76 10.38 -13.49
C GLN A 75 10.71 11.18 -14.79
N ILE A 76 9.58 11.84 -15.06
CA ILE A 76 9.43 12.77 -16.17
C ILE A 76 9.61 14.19 -15.62
N ASN A 77 10.60 14.90 -16.15
CA ASN A 77 10.85 16.30 -15.81
C ASN A 77 10.70 17.17 -17.06
N TRP A 78 10.03 18.30 -16.91
CA TRP A 78 9.95 19.34 -17.94
C TRP A 78 10.84 20.49 -17.52
N THR A 79 11.76 20.90 -18.39
CA THR A 79 12.62 22.06 -18.15
C THR A 79 12.29 23.13 -19.18
N VAL A 80 12.16 24.37 -18.70
CA VAL A 80 11.97 25.54 -19.55
C VAL A 80 13.29 26.28 -19.61
N SER A 81 13.78 26.56 -20.83
CA SER A 81 15.05 27.27 -21.00
C SER A 81 14.95 28.72 -20.56
N SER A 82 16.06 29.31 -20.10
CA SER A 82 16.11 30.74 -19.76
C SER A 82 15.73 31.64 -20.94
N LYS A 83 16.02 31.20 -22.18
CA LYS A 83 15.62 31.90 -23.41
C LYS A 83 14.10 31.96 -23.60
N GLU A 84 13.38 30.93 -23.15
CA GLU A 84 11.92 30.91 -23.24
C GLU A 84 11.29 31.76 -22.14
N ILE A 85 11.86 31.71 -20.93
CA ILE A 85 11.47 32.57 -19.79
C ILE A 85 11.66 34.05 -20.13
N SER A 86 12.77 34.42 -20.78
CA SER A 86 13.09 35.82 -21.11
C SER A 86 12.17 36.45 -22.15
N LYS A 87 11.34 35.66 -22.85
CA LYS A 87 10.29 36.19 -23.73
C LYS A 87 9.06 36.66 -22.96
N VAL A 88 8.85 36.14 -21.75
CA VAL A 88 7.64 36.34 -20.95
C VAL A 88 7.89 37.32 -19.81
N ILE A 89 9.10 37.31 -19.23
CA ILE A 89 9.50 38.25 -18.18
C ILE A 89 10.19 39.44 -18.86
N LYS A 90 9.54 40.62 -18.84
CA LYS A 90 10.08 41.90 -19.29
C LYS A 90 10.87 42.59 -18.19
#